data_AF-A0A2D5ESY9-F1
#
_entry.id   AF-A0A2D5ESY9-F1
#
_cell.length_a   1.000
_cell.length_b   1.000
_cell.length_c   1.000
_cell.angle_alpha   90.00
_cell.angle_beta   90.00
_cell.angle_gamma   90.00
#
_symmetry.space_group_name_H-M   'P 1'
#
loop_
_entity.id
_entity.type
_entity.pdbx_description
1 polymer ?
#
loop_
_entity_poly.entity_id
_entity_poly.type
_entity_poly.pdbx_seq_one_letter_code
_entity_poly.pdbx_strand_id
1 'polypeptide(L)'
;MIALKGTRIAGSAPREDVDAELAALLDRGRRHARWQRLGCAVTTGGLIAGVTLMVLGHYYTMGVVGLVMLFAYVASQSLDPELEDDRRVLLVRELLAKLPIDEAAPIGLELELNDYMYEKPVEKEPRRAGKLRARYAQRWLKLGFLAESGERVTLALTVEATLEQDGIDVEEREERERAVLAFEEDGEPLEREVEPVRGWRREDDGFVVEGLASAGQVRALIESAL
;
A
#
# COMPACT_ATOMS: atom_id res chain seq x y z
N MET A 1 -6.63 19.13 5.11
CA MET A 1 -6.82 18.41 3.84
C MET A 1 -5.71 17.39 3.80
N ILE A 2 -5.99 16.12 4.09
CA ILE A 2 -4.95 15.09 4.25
C ILE A 2 -5.26 14.04 3.17
N ALA A 3 -4.48 14.06 2.09
CA ALA A 3 -4.35 12.90 1.21
C ALA A 3 -3.80 11.74 2.06
N LEU A 4 -4.32 10.52 1.88
CA LEU A 4 -3.93 9.36 2.69
C LEU A 4 -2.63 8.71 2.21
N LYS A 5 -2.15 9.06 1.01
CA LYS A 5 -0.71 9.04 0.67
C LYS A 5 0.08 9.74 1.78
N GLY A 6 0.77 8.95 2.58
CA GLY A 6 1.53 9.35 3.76
C GLY A 6 1.17 8.55 5.01
N THR A 7 0.18 7.65 4.95
CA THR A 7 -0.29 6.93 6.14
C THR A 7 0.72 5.87 6.56
N ARG A 8 1.31 6.08 7.75
CA ARG A 8 2.10 5.10 8.46
C ARG A 8 1.34 4.66 9.70
N ILE A 9 1.03 3.37 9.79
CA ILE A 9 0.62 2.74 11.05
C ILE A 9 1.90 2.20 11.69
N ALA A 10 2.09 2.46 12.98
CA ALA A 10 3.19 1.89 13.75
C ALA A 10 2.75 1.73 15.21
N GLY A 11 2.72 0.50 15.71
CA GLY A 11 2.31 0.25 17.09
C GLY A 11 2.29 -1.23 17.45
N SER A 12 2.02 -1.49 18.73
CA SER A 12 1.74 -2.83 19.26
C SER A 12 0.39 -2.78 19.96
N ALA A 13 -0.54 -3.64 19.53
CA ALA A 13 -1.92 -3.63 20.01
C ALA A 13 -2.54 -5.04 19.97
N PRO A 14 -3.63 -5.28 20.72
CA PRO A 14 -4.44 -6.48 20.55
C PRO A 14 -4.91 -6.65 19.10
N ARG A 15 -5.05 -7.90 18.66
CA ARG A 15 -5.44 -8.23 17.28
C ARG A 15 -6.74 -7.54 16.85
N GLU A 16 -7.75 -7.52 17.72
CA GLU A 16 -9.05 -6.91 17.43
C GLU A 16 -8.94 -5.41 17.10
N ASP A 17 -8.05 -4.70 17.80
CA ASP A 17 -7.81 -3.27 17.58
C ASP A 17 -7.09 -3.04 16.25
N VAL A 18 -6.11 -3.88 15.92
CA VAL A 18 -5.41 -3.84 14.63
C VAL A 18 -6.38 -4.13 13.48
N ASP A 19 -7.23 -5.15 13.62
CA ASP A 19 -8.24 -5.50 12.62
C ASP A 19 -9.27 -4.37 12.43
N ALA A 20 -9.68 -3.71 13.52
CA ALA A 20 -10.58 -2.56 13.49
C ALA A 20 -9.93 -1.36 12.77
N GLU A 21 -8.65 -1.08 13.02
CA GLU A 21 -7.92 0.00 12.35
C GLU A 21 -7.79 -0.26 10.85
N LEU A 22 -7.41 -1.48 10.44
CA LEU A 22 -7.34 -1.87 9.03
C LEU A 22 -8.71 -1.80 8.34
N ALA A 23 -9.79 -2.19 9.02
CA ALA A 23 -11.15 -2.06 8.51
C ALA A 23 -11.56 -0.59 8.36
N ALA A 24 -11.22 0.27 9.32
CA ALA A 24 -11.49 1.70 9.28
C ALA A 24 -10.75 2.40 8.13
N LEU A 25 -9.53 1.95 7.81
CA LEU A 25 -8.79 2.40 6.63
C LEU A 25 -9.54 2.07 5.34
N LEU A 26 -9.90 0.81 5.11
CA LEU A 26 -10.63 0.40 3.90
C LEU A 26 -11.98 1.14 3.77
N ASP A 27 -12.71 1.33 4.86
CA ASP A 27 -13.97 2.10 4.84
C ASP A 27 -13.73 3.57 4.47
N ARG A 28 -12.63 4.18 4.94
CA ARG A 28 -12.24 5.53 4.54
C ARG A 28 -11.96 5.60 3.04
N GLY A 29 -11.24 4.62 2.48
CA GLY A 29 -11.02 4.46 1.04
C GLY A 29 -12.32 4.37 0.25
N ARG A 30 -13.26 3.49 0.66
CA ARG A 30 -14.60 3.37 0.06
C ARG A 30 -15.40 4.66 0.13
N ARG A 31 -15.30 5.41 1.23
CA ARG A 31 -15.95 6.73 1.34
C ARG A 31 -15.34 7.70 0.33
N HIS A 32 -14.03 7.76 0.23
CA HIS A 32 -13.33 8.61 -0.73
C HIS A 32 -13.71 8.27 -2.18
N ALA A 33 -13.73 6.98 -2.55
CA ALA A 33 -14.16 6.55 -3.87
C ALA A 33 -15.61 6.93 -4.19
N ARG A 34 -16.54 6.77 -3.23
CA ARG A 34 -17.94 7.22 -3.38
C ARG A 34 -18.03 8.73 -3.60
N TRP A 35 -17.32 9.52 -2.81
CA TRP A 35 -17.30 10.98 -2.95
C TRP A 35 -16.70 11.43 -4.27
N GLN A 36 -15.69 10.73 -4.78
CA GLN A 36 -15.10 11.03 -6.07
C GLN A 36 -16.08 10.74 -7.22
N ARG A 37 -16.77 9.60 -7.19
CA ARG A 37 -17.83 9.27 -8.17
C ARG A 37 -18.95 10.31 -8.17
N LEU A 38 -19.37 10.77 -6.99
CA LEU A 38 -20.34 11.86 -6.86
C LEU A 38 -19.80 13.18 -7.43
N GLY A 39 -18.54 13.53 -7.15
CA GLY A 39 -17.87 14.70 -7.74
C GLY A 39 -17.86 14.67 -9.27
N CYS A 40 -17.48 13.53 -9.87
CA CYS A 40 -17.51 13.32 -11.32
C CYS A 40 -18.94 13.43 -11.90
N ALA A 41 -19.95 12.92 -11.20
CA ALA A 41 -21.34 13.05 -11.61
C ALA A 41 -21.81 14.52 -11.58
N VAL A 42 -21.43 15.27 -10.54
CA VAL A 42 -21.73 16.70 -10.40
C VAL A 42 -21.06 17.52 -11.49
N THR A 43 -19.77 17.27 -11.80
CA THR A 43 -19.07 17.99 -12.87
C THR A 43 -19.67 17.67 -14.24
N THR A 44 -19.98 16.40 -14.52
CA THR A 44 -20.59 16.00 -15.80
C THR A 44 -22.00 16.57 -15.97
N GLY A 45 -22.86 16.47 -14.94
CA GLY A 45 -24.21 17.03 -14.96
C GLY A 45 -24.20 18.57 -15.02
N GLY A 46 -23.27 19.20 -14.30
CA GLY A 46 -23.05 20.64 -14.35
C GLY A 46 -22.64 21.13 -15.74
N LEU A 47 -21.82 20.37 -16.47
CA LEU A 47 -21.46 20.69 -17.85
C LEU A 47 -22.70 20.70 -18.75
N ILE A 48 -23.55 19.67 -18.66
CA ILE A 48 -24.79 19.56 -19.43
C ILE A 48 -25.74 20.72 -19.10
N ALA A 49 -25.92 21.03 -17.82
CA ALA A 49 -26.74 22.15 -17.37
C ALA A 49 -26.17 23.49 -17.83
N GLY A 50 -24.85 23.68 -17.75
CA GLY A 50 -24.15 24.88 -18.20
C GLY A 50 -24.34 25.14 -19.69
N VAL A 51 -24.19 24.12 -20.53
CA VAL A 51 -24.45 24.21 -21.98
C VAL A 51 -25.91 24.56 -22.25
N THR A 52 -26.85 23.94 -21.53
CA THR A 52 -28.29 24.22 -21.68
C THR A 52 -28.62 25.67 -21.30
N LEU A 53 -28.07 26.17 -20.19
CA LEU A 53 -28.25 27.54 -19.72
C LEU A 53 -27.61 28.56 -20.67
N MET A 54 -26.46 28.22 -21.27
CA MET A 54 -25.81 29.05 -22.28
C MET A 54 -26.70 29.22 -23.51
N VAL A 55 -27.31 28.13 -24.01
CA VAL A 55 -28.26 28.18 -25.14
C VAL A 55 -29.50 29.02 -24.80
N LEU A 56 -29.96 28.97 -23.55
CA LEU A 56 -31.12 29.74 -23.07
C LEU A 56 -30.76 31.18 -22.65
N GLY A 57 -29.51 31.62 -22.75
CA GLY A 57 -29.08 32.98 -22.38
C GLY A 57 -29.05 33.28 -20.88
N HIS A 58 -29.04 32.27 -20.01
CA HIS A 58 -29.09 32.40 -18.55
C HIS A 58 -27.67 32.44 -17.93
N TYR A 59 -26.89 33.47 -18.27
CA TYR A 59 -25.47 33.55 -17.92
C TYR A 59 -25.16 33.64 -16.42
N TYR A 60 -26.02 34.29 -15.63
CA TYR A 60 -25.83 34.36 -14.18
C TYR A 60 -25.90 32.97 -13.53
N THR A 61 -26.95 32.21 -13.85
CA THR A 61 -27.13 30.83 -13.37
C THR A 61 -26.01 29.91 -13.85
N MET A 62 -25.54 30.10 -15.09
CA MET A 62 -24.38 29.38 -15.62
C MET A 62 -23.11 29.62 -14.79
N GLY A 63 -22.87 30.86 -14.37
CA GLY A 63 -21.73 31.20 -13.51
C GLY A 63 -21.77 30.49 -12.15
N VAL A 64 -22.97 30.40 -11.54
CA VAL A 64 -23.16 29.65 -10.27
C VAL A 64 -22.88 28.16 -10.46
N VAL A 65 -23.38 27.56 -11.54
CA VAL A 65 -23.11 26.14 -11.88
C VAL A 65 -21.60 25.93 -12.05
N GLY A 66 -20.90 26.83 -12.74
CA GLY A 66 -19.44 26.77 -12.90
C GLY A 66 -18.68 26.78 -11.57
N LEU A 67 -19.11 27.61 -10.60
CA LEU A 67 -18.50 27.66 -9.27
C LEU A 67 -18.68 26.32 -8.51
N VAL A 68 -19.89 25.75 -8.54
CA VAL A 68 -20.19 24.46 -7.91
C VAL A 68 -19.37 23.33 -8.54
N MET A 69 -19.23 23.32 -9.86
CA MET A 69 -18.39 22.36 -10.57
C MET A 69 -16.92 22.48 -10.18
N LEU A 70 -16.39 23.71 -10.07
CA LEU A 70 -15.01 23.94 -9.65
C LEU A 70 -14.76 23.42 -8.23
N PHE A 71 -15.68 23.70 -7.31
CA PHE A 71 -15.57 23.20 -5.94
C PHE A 71 -15.64 21.67 -5.88
N ALA A 72 -16.58 21.06 -6.60
CA ALA A 72 -16.71 19.60 -6.70
C ALA A 72 -15.45 18.96 -7.32
N TYR A 73 -14.87 19.59 -8.34
CA TYR A 73 -13.63 19.14 -8.95
C TYR A 73 -12.47 19.19 -7.96
N VAL A 74 -12.23 20.34 -7.31
CA VAL A 74 -11.15 20.50 -6.31
C VAL A 74 -11.31 19.51 -5.15
N ALA A 75 -12.53 19.35 -4.63
CA ALA A 75 -12.83 18.37 -3.60
C ALA A 75 -12.52 16.94 -4.07
N SER A 76 -12.92 16.57 -5.29
CA SER A 76 -12.69 15.23 -5.84
C SER A 76 -11.21 14.89 -6.04
N GLN A 77 -10.37 15.87 -6.36
CA GLN A 77 -8.91 15.70 -6.53
C GLN A 77 -8.17 15.50 -5.21
N SER A 78 -8.79 15.88 -4.08
CA SER A 78 -8.22 15.70 -2.74
C SER A 78 -8.55 14.34 -2.11
N LEU A 79 -9.32 13.51 -2.81
CA LEU A 79 -9.74 12.19 -2.35
C LEU A 79 -8.74 11.12 -2.78
N ASP A 80 -8.66 10.08 -1.96
CA ASP A 80 -7.72 8.97 -2.13
C ASP A 80 -8.49 7.65 -2.27
N PRO A 81 -9.01 7.36 -3.47
CA PRO A 81 -9.79 6.15 -3.75
C PRO A 81 -8.92 4.90 -3.81
N GLU A 82 -7.61 5.05 -4.02
CA GLU A 82 -6.66 3.94 -4.19
C GLU A 82 -6.65 3.04 -2.94
N LEU A 83 -7.04 3.60 -1.79
CA LEU A 83 -7.16 2.90 -0.52
C LEU A 83 -8.38 1.96 -0.39
N GLU A 84 -9.38 2.04 -1.28
CA GLU A 84 -10.60 1.19 -1.23
C GLU A 84 -10.26 -0.30 -1.32
N ASP A 85 -9.28 -0.63 -2.17
CA ASP A 85 -8.84 -1.99 -2.48
C ASP A 85 -7.31 -2.11 -2.36
N ASP A 86 -6.71 -1.40 -1.39
CA ASP A 86 -5.26 -1.43 -1.21
C ASP A 86 -4.79 -2.85 -0.90
N ARG A 87 -4.02 -3.40 -1.84
CA ARG A 87 -3.50 -4.77 -1.77
C ARG A 87 -2.69 -5.02 -0.49
N ARG A 88 -1.92 -4.05 -0.01
CA ARG A 88 -1.07 -4.18 1.17
C ARG A 88 -1.94 -4.39 2.42
N VAL A 89 -3.00 -3.59 2.54
CA VAL A 89 -3.98 -3.71 3.64
C VAL A 89 -4.72 -5.05 3.56
N LEU A 90 -5.16 -5.46 2.37
CA LEU A 90 -5.83 -6.75 2.17
C LEU A 90 -4.92 -7.94 2.50
N LEU A 91 -3.65 -7.88 2.12
CA LEU A 91 -2.65 -8.90 2.44
C LEU A 91 -2.46 -9.03 3.95
N VAL A 92 -2.25 -7.92 4.67
CA VAL A 92 -2.07 -7.95 6.12
C VAL A 92 -3.29 -8.54 6.82
N ARG A 93 -4.51 -8.13 6.43
CA ARG A 93 -5.74 -8.69 7.01
C ARG A 93 -5.86 -10.19 6.75
N GLU A 94 -5.50 -10.65 5.56
CA GLU A 94 -5.52 -12.08 5.24
C GLU A 94 -4.49 -12.88 6.04
N LEU A 95 -3.30 -12.31 6.26
CA LEU A 95 -2.28 -12.91 7.13
C LEU A 95 -2.78 -13.00 8.58
N LEU A 96 -3.26 -11.89 9.14
CA LEU A 96 -3.80 -11.86 10.51
C LEU A 96 -4.94 -12.86 10.70
N ALA A 97 -5.78 -13.06 9.69
CA ALA A 97 -6.88 -14.01 9.74
C ALA A 97 -6.45 -15.48 9.74
N LYS A 98 -5.27 -15.81 9.20
CA LYS A 98 -4.88 -17.20 8.87
C LYS A 98 -3.63 -17.69 9.59
N LEU A 99 -2.82 -16.78 10.14
CA LEU A 99 -1.60 -17.16 10.87
C LEU A 99 -1.95 -17.73 12.25
N PRO A 100 -1.19 -18.72 12.75
CA PRO A 100 -1.38 -19.29 14.09
C PRO A 100 -0.80 -18.34 15.15
N ILE A 101 -1.51 -17.23 15.40
CA ILE A 101 -1.11 -16.18 16.34
C ILE A 101 -1.78 -16.42 17.69
N ASP A 102 -1.02 -16.28 18.77
CA ASP A 102 -1.57 -16.21 20.13
C ASP A 102 -2.48 -14.97 20.26
N GLU A 103 -3.78 -15.20 20.41
CA GLU A 103 -4.80 -14.13 20.51
C GLU A 103 -4.63 -13.25 21.76
N ALA A 104 -3.97 -13.75 22.81
CA ALA A 104 -3.70 -12.99 24.03
C ALA A 104 -2.48 -12.08 23.89
N ALA A 105 -1.61 -12.34 22.92
CA ALA A 105 -0.39 -11.57 22.71
C ALA A 105 -0.63 -10.35 21.81
N PRO A 106 -0.01 -9.20 22.11
CA PRO A 106 -0.12 -8.03 21.25
C PRO A 106 0.66 -8.24 19.94
N ILE A 107 0.12 -7.69 18.85
CA ILE A 107 0.70 -7.73 17.52
C ILE A 107 1.38 -6.40 17.24
N GLY A 108 2.66 -6.45 16.86
CA GLY A 108 3.41 -5.31 16.34
C GLY A 108 3.13 -5.13 14.86
N LEU A 109 2.60 -3.98 14.44
CA LEU A 109 2.36 -3.66 13.04
C LEU A 109 3.02 -2.32 12.69
N GLU A 110 3.91 -2.35 11.71
CA GLU A 110 4.30 -1.17 10.95
C GLU A 110 3.88 -1.34 9.49
N LEU A 111 3.07 -0.42 8.98
CA LEU A 111 2.55 -0.46 7.61
C LEU A 111 2.77 0.90 6.94
N GLU A 112 3.42 0.90 5.78
CA GLU A 112 3.63 2.08 4.95
C GLU A 112 2.89 1.95 3.61
N LEU A 113 1.95 2.85 3.37
CA LEU A 113 1.05 2.83 2.20
C LEU A 113 1.44 3.83 1.12
N ASN A 114 2.69 4.32 1.16
CA ASN A 114 3.21 5.22 0.14
C ASN A 114 3.64 4.44 -1.11
N ASP A 115 3.55 5.12 -2.25
CA ASP A 115 4.31 4.70 -3.43
C ASP A 115 5.81 4.80 -3.09
N TYR A 116 6.57 3.78 -3.44
CA TYR A 116 8.00 3.76 -3.19
C TYR A 116 8.72 4.86 -3.99
N MET A 117 8.11 5.39 -5.05
CA MET A 117 8.67 6.52 -5.80
C MET A 117 8.75 7.83 -5.00
N TYR A 118 8.06 7.92 -3.85
CA TYR A 118 8.23 9.05 -2.93
C TYR A 118 9.54 8.97 -2.13
N GLU A 119 10.17 7.79 -2.05
CA GLU A 119 11.46 7.62 -1.40
C GLU A 119 12.61 8.10 -2.28
N LYS A 120 13.73 8.45 -1.64
CA LYS A 120 14.96 8.70 -2.40
C LYS A 120 15.46 7.36 -2.95
N PRO A 121 15.81 7.27 -4.24
CA PRO A 121 16.35 6.03 -4.77
C PRO A 121 17.68 5.71 -4.09
N VAL A 122 17.85 4.43 -3.78
CA VAL A 122 19.06 3.87 -3.17
C VAL A 122 20.23 3.96 -4.13
N GLU A 123 19.95 3.85 -5.43
CA GLU A 123 20.98 3.96 -6.48
C GLU A 123 20.42 4.67 -7.71
N LYS A 124 21.29 5.45 -8.37
CA LYS A 124 21.02 6.12 -9.64
C LYS A 124 22.17 5.87 -10.59
N GLU A 125 21.86 5.37 -11.76
CA GLU A 125 22.83 5.12 -12.83
C GLU A 125 22.37 5.84 -14.11
N PRO A 126 23.13 6.86 -14.59
CA PRO A 126 22.83 7.49 -15.86
C PRO A 126 23.08 6.50 -17.01
N ARG A 127 22.14 6.41 -17.94
CA ARG A 127 22.24 5.59 -19.15
C ARG A 127 22.47 6.49 -20.37
N ARG A 128 22.86 5.88 -21.49
CA ARG A 128 23.06 6.63 -22.75
C ARG A 128 21.70 7.11 -23.27
N ALA A 129 21.71 8.23 -24.00
CA ALA A 129 20.53 8.87 -24.59
C ALA A 129 19.56 9.59 -23.62
N GLY A 130 20.05 10.11 -22.48
CA GLY A 130 19.22 10.92 -21.56
C GLY A 130 18.41 10.10 -20.56
N LYS A 131 18.51 8.77 -20.63
CA LYS A 131 17.84 7.84 -19.72
C LYS A 131 18.48 7.76 -18.35
N LEU A 132 17.67 7.50 -17.33
CA LEU A 132 18.09 7.29 -15.95
C LEU A 132 17.58 5.93 -15.48
N ARG A 133 18.48 5.07 -14.99
CA ARG A 133 18.09 3.88 -14.22
C ARG A 133 18.14 4.23 -12.74
N ALA A 134 17.03 4.08 -12.04
CA ALA A 134 16.91 4.36 -10.61
C ALA A 134 16.41 3.11 -9.87
N ARG A 135 17.06 2.79 -8.75
CA ARG A 135 16.67 1.67 -7.89
C ARG A 135 16.12 2.19 -6.58
N TYR A 136 14.98 1.67 -6.20
CA TYR A 136 14.25 2.00 -4.98
C TYR A 136 14.15 0.75 -4.11
N ALA A 137 14.18 0.94 -2.79
CA ALA A 137 13.86 -0.10 -1.83
C ALA A 137 13.06 0.54 -0.71
N GLN A 138 11.85 0.02 -0.46
CA GLN A 138 10.98 0.51 0.59
C GLN A 138 10.43 -0.68 1.37
N ARG A 139 10.70 -0.72 2.68
CA ARG A 139 10.02 -1.63 3.59
C ARG A 139 8.62 -1.12 3.84
N TRP A 140 7.63 -1.79 3.26
CA TRP A 140 6.25 -1.37 3.40
C TRP A 140 5.52 -2.11 4.53
N LEU A 141 6.02 -3.26 4.98
CA LEU A 141 5.47 -4.02 6.10
C LEU A 141 6.55 -4.45 7.08
N LYS A 142 6.23 -4.32 8.37
CA LYS A 142 6.86 -5.07 9.46
C LYS A 142 5.75 -5.60 10.36
N LEU A 143 5.63 -6.93 10.47
CA LEU A 143 4.64 -7.62 11.28
C LEU A 143 5.36 -8.48 12.32
N GLY A 144 5.20 -8.13 13.60
CA GLY A 144 5.69 -8.90 14.73
C GLY A 144 4.53 -9.55 15.48
N PHE A 145 4.63 -10.85 15.78
CA PHE A 145 3.58 -11.57 16.50
C PHE A 145 4.19 -12.71 17.33
N LEU A 146 3.43 -13.19 18.31
CA LEU A 146 3.72 -14.41 19.04
C LEU A 146 2.93 -15.55 18.39
N ALA A 147 3.60 -16.59 17.92
CA ALA A 147 2.96 -17.78 17.39
C ALA A 147 2.37 -18.63 18.53
N GLU A 148 1.37 -19.46 18.24
CA GLU A 148 0.79 -20.40 19.21
C GLU A 148 1.82 -21.38 19.81
N SER A 149 2.94 -21.60 19.11
CA SER A 149 4.08 -22.39 19.61
C SER A 149 4.83 -21.70 20.77
N GLY A 150 4.57 -20.42 21.03
CA GLY A 150 5.31 -19.58 21.96
C GLY A 150 6.50 -18.85 21.33
N GLU A 151 6.77 -19.07 20.04
CA GLU A 151 7.87 -18.43 19.31
C GLU A 151 7.48 -17.02 18.84
N ARG A 152 8.38 -16.05 19.02
CA ARG A 152 8.14 -14.69 18.53
C ARG A 152 8.74 -14.52 17.15
N VAL A 153 7.90 -14.12 16.19
CA VAL A 153 8.28 -13.98 14.79
C VAL A 153 8.09 -12.54 14.35
N THR A 154 9.09 -12.01 13.64
CA THR A 154 8.99 -10.75 12.91
C THR A 154 9.18 -11.00 11.42
N LEU A 155 8.14 -10.70 10.63
CA LEU A 155 8.20 -10.61 9.18
C LEU A 155 8.44 -9.15 8.77
N ALA A 156 9.37 -8.92 7.85
CA ALA A 156 9.51 -7.65 7.14
C ALA A 156 9.39 -7.88 5.62
N LEU A 157 8.54 -7.09 4.95
CA LEU A 157 8.45 -7.08 3.48
C LEU A 157 8.96 -5.75 2.91
N THR A 158 9.87 -5.87 1.95
CA THR A 158 10.48 -4.77 1.22
C THR A 158 10.18 -4.93 -0.26
N VAL A 159 9.64 -3.88 -0.88
CA VAL A 159 9.57 -3.79 -2.33
C VAL A 159 10.88 -3.19 -2.81
N GLU A 160 11.55 -3.92 -3.69
CA GLU A 160 12.68 -3.42 -4.45
C GLU A 160 12.22 -3.20 -5.90
N ALA A 161 12.34 -1.97 -6.37
CA ALA A 161 11.89 -1.58 -7.70
C ALA A 161 13.04 -0.95 -8.48
N THR A 162 13.21 -1.38 -9.72
CA THR A 162 14.15 -0.79 -10.67
C THR A 162 13.34 -0.14 -11.79
N LEU A 163 13.56 1.16 -11.98
CA LEU A 163 12.89 1.96 -12.99
C LEU A 163 13.90 2.44 -14.03
N GLU A 164 13.62 2.25 -15.31
CA GLU A 164 14.30 2.98 -16.39
C GLU A 164 13.38 4.12 -16.85
N GLN A 165 13.90 5.35 -16.79
CA GLN A 165 13.16 6.57 -17.05
C GLN A 165 13.76 7.34 -18.22
N ASP A 166 12.91 7.91 -19.07
CA ASP A 166 13.28 8.94 -20.06
C ASP A 166 12.56 10.25 -19.70
N GLY A 167 13.31 11.20 -19.15
CA GLY A 167 12.73 12.42 -18.59
C GLY A 167 11.80 12.14 -17.40
N ILE A 168 10.50 12.36 -17.60
CA ILE A 168 9.45 12.11 -16.60
C ILE A 168 8.73 10.77 -16.80
N ASP A 169 8.93 10.13 -17.95
CA ASP A 169 8.22 8.91 -18.32
C ASP A 169 9.01 7.67 -17.85
N VAL A 170 8.29 6.68 -17.35
CA VAL A 170 8.85 5.36 -16.98
C VAL A 170 8.68 4.43 -18.17
N GLU A 171 9.80 4.01 -18.77
CA GLU A 171 9.79 3.10 -19.92
C GLU A 171 9.78 1.63 -19.47
N GLU A 172 10.58 1.30 -18.45
CA GLU A 172 10.66 -0.05 -17.90
C GLU A 172 10.56 -0.04 -16.37
N ARG A 173 9.86 -1.04 -15.83
CA ARG A 173 9.64 -1.24 -14.40
C ARG A 173 9.81 -2.71 -14.08
N GLU A 174 10.82 -3.00 -13.27
CA GLU A 174 11.04 -4.31 -12.67
C GLU A 174 10.80 -4.21 -11.17
N GLU A 175 9.97 -5.09 -10.62
CA GLU A 175 9.68 -5.14 -9.18
C GLU A 175 9.92 -6.53 -8.65
N ARG A 176 10.44 -6.57 -7.42
CA ARG A 176 10.55 -7.79 -6.63
C ARG A 176 10.26 -7.49 -5.17
N GLU A 177 9.71 -8.46 -4.47
CA GLU A 177 9.54 -8.37 -3.02
C GLU A 177 10.57 -9.25 -2.32
N ARG A 178 11.21 -8.65 -1.31
CA ARG A 178 12.10 -9.32 -0.36
C ARG A 178 11.36 -9.49 0.97
N ALA A 179 11.29 -10.72 1.46
CA ALA A 179 10.83 -11.08 2.79
C ALA A 179 12.01 -11.44 3.68
N VAL A 180 12.07 -10.86 4.87
CA VAL A 180 13.03 -11.20 5.92
C VAL A 180 12.25 -11.69 7.13
N LEU A 181 12.65 -12.84 7.67
CA LEU A 181 12.09 -13.41 8.89
C LEU A 181 13.14 -13.31 10.00
N ALA A 182 12.72 -12.87 11.17
CA ALA A 182 13.53 -12.91 12.39
C ALA A 182 12.74 -13.63 13.48
N PHE A 183 13.43 -14.47 14.25
CA PHE A 183 12.87 -15.30 15.30
C PHE A 183 13.51 -14.92 16.64
N GLU A 184 12.71 -14.96 17.69
CA GLU A 184 13.16 -14.75 19.07
C GLU A 184 12.58 -15.85 19.95
N GLU A 185 13.44 -16.46 20.78
CA GLU A 185 13.08 -17.45 21.80
C GLU A 185 13.60 -16.94 23.16
N ASP A 186 12.72 -16.86 24.16
CA ASP A 186 13.03 -16.32 25.50
C ASP A 186 13.69 -14.92 25.50
N GLY A 187 13.45 -14.12 24.46
CA GLY A 187 13.99 -12.77 24.31
C GLY A 187 15.38 -12.72 23.67
N GLU A 188 15.95 -13.85 23.27
CA GLU A 188 17.21 -13.95 22.54
C GLU A 188 16.94 -14.21 21.04
N PRO A 189 17.73 -13.62 20.13
CA PRO A 189 17.61 -13.90 18.70
C PRO A 189 17.91 -15.36 18.39
N LEU A 190 17.01 -16.01 17.64
CA LEU A 190 17.16 -17.39 17.19
C LEU A 190 17.54 -17.43 15.71
N GLU A 191 18.71 -17.98 15.41
CA GLU A 191 19.10 -18.27 14.03
C GLU A 191 18.51 -19.62 13.60
N ARG A 192 17.64 -19.59 12.58
CA ARG A 192 17.04 -20.79 12.00
C ARG A 192 17.18 -20.80 10.48
N GLU A 193 17.56 -21.95 9.95
CA GLU A 193 17.51 -22.17 8.51
C GLU A 193 16.05 -22.47 8.10
N VAL A 194 15.56 -21.67 7.16
CA VAL A 194 14.18 -21.74 6.65
C VAL A 194 14.26 -22.03 5.17
N GLU A 195 13.61 -23.10 4.74
CA GLU A 195 13.62 -23.49 3.33
C GLU A 195 12.77 -22.53 2.49
N PRO A 196 13.20 -22.19 1.27
CA PRO A 196 12.38 -21.39 0.36
C PRO A 196 11.13 -22.18 -0.06
N VAL A 197 9.97 -21.52 -0.01
CA VAL A 197 8.71 -22.09 -0.50
C VAL A 197 8.48 -21.78 -1.97
N ARG A 198 7.49 -22.43 -2.58
CA ARG A 198 7.19 -22.30 -4.02
C ARG A 198 7.06 -20.83 -4.44
N GLY A 199 7.88 -20.44 -5.41
CA GLY A 199 7.90 -19.09 -5.98
C GLY A 199 8.85 -18.12 -5.30
N TRP A 200 9.40 -18.48 -4.12
CA TRP A 200 10.46 -17.72 -3.47
C TRP A 200 11.82 -18.37 -3.74
N ARG A 201 12.84 -17.53 -3.82
CA ARG A 201 14.25 -17.93 -3.84
C ARG A 201 14.93 -17.34 -2.63
N ARG A 202 15.89 -18.07 -2.04
CA ARG A 202 16.71 -17.54 -0.95
C ARG A 202 17.85 -16.72 -1.55
N GLU A 203 17.99 -15.46 -1.13
CA GLU A 203 19.04 -14.53 -1.56
C GLU A 203 19.59 -13.80 -0.34
N ASP A 204 20.89 -13.95 -0.08
CA ASP A 204 21.58 -13.36 1.07
C ASP A 204 20.88 -13.66 2.42
N ASP A 205 20.33 -12.62 3.05
CA ASP A 205 19.65 -12.61 4.35
C ASP A 205 18.12 -12.74 4.26
N GLY A 206 17.57 -12.98 3.07
CA GLY A 206 16.13 -13.01 2.87
C GLY A 206 15.64 -13.94 1.77
N PHE A 207 14.34 -13.83 1.51
CA PHE A 207 13.63 -14.54 0.46
C PHE A 207 13.14 -13.54 -0.57
N VAL A 208 13.31 -13.82 -1.84
CA VAL A 208 12.93 -12.93 -2.94
C VAL A 208 11.93 -13.62 -3.86
N VAL A 209 10.89 -12.88 -4.25
CA VAL A 209 9.95 -13.27 -5.31
C VAL A 209 9.94 -12.18 -6.39
N GLU A 210 9.91 -12.61 -7.65
CA GLU A 210 9.70 -11.69 -8.77
C GLU A 210 8.27 -11.16 -8.76
N GLY A 211 8.11 -9.84 -8.87
CA GLY A 211 6.87 -9.15 -8.64
C GLY A 211 6.48 -9.08 -7.15
N LEU A 212 5.22 -8.78 -6.91
CA LEU A 212 4.67 -8.63 -5.56
C LEU A 212 4.10 -9.96 -5.05
N ALA A 213 4.36 -10.31 -3.79
CA ALA A 213 3.92 -11.54 -3.16
C ALA A 213 2.42 -11.56 -2.84
N SER A 214 1.80 -12.73 -2.99
CA SER A 214 0.43 -12.96 -2.52
C SER A 214 0.40 -13.36 -1.04
N ALA A 215 -0.72 -13.14 -0.35
CA ALA A 215 -0.90 -13.54 1.05
C ALA A 215 -0.67 -15.05 1.25
N GLY A 216 -1.11 -15.89 0.30
CA GLY A 216 -0.87 -17.33 0.36
C GLY A 216 0.62 -17.71 0.28
N GLN A 217 1.40 -16.99 -0.53
CA GLN A 217 2.85 -17.19 -0.63
C GLN A 217 3.60 -16.75 0.64
N VAL A 218 3.23 -15.59 1.20
CA VAL A 218 3.82 -15.08 2.45
C VAL A 218 3.45 -15.99 3.62
N ARG A 219 2.19 -16.45 3.68
CA ARG A 219 1.74 -17.40 4.69
C ARG A 219 2.49 -18.71 4.61
N ALA A 220 2.61 -19.31 3.42
CA ALA A 220 3.35 -20.56 3.24
C ALA A 220 4.80 -20.43 3.71
N LEU A 221 5.44 -19.27 3.47
CA LEU A 221 6.80 -19.00 3.93
C LEU A 221 6.87 -18.97 5.47
N ILE A 222 5.95 -18.26 6.14
CA ILE A 222 5.87 -18.24 7.61
C ILE A 222 5.57 -19.63 8.18
N GLU A 223 4.58 -20.35 7.63
CA GLU A 223 4.20 -21.70 8.05
C GLU A 223 5.34 -22.71 7.89
N SER A 224 6.19 -22.55 6.87
CA SER A 224 7.38 -23.40 6.72
C SER A 224 8.48 -23.11 7.75
N ALA A 225 8.40 -21.94 8.38
CA ALA A 225 9.41 -21.45 9.31
C ALA A 225 9.03 -21.65 10.78
N LEU A 226 7.74 -21.86 11.09
CA LEU A 226 7.22 -22.23 12.40
C LEU A 226 7.28 -23.76 12.54
#